data_AF-A0A6B2CEK3-F1
#
_entry.id   AF-A0A6B2CEK3-F1
#
_cell.length_a   1.000
_cell.length_b   1.000
_cell.length_c   1.000
_cell.angle_alpha   90.00
_cell.angle_beta   90.00
_cell.angle_gamma   90.00
#
_symmetry.space_group_name_H-M   'P 1'
#
loop_
_entity.id
_entity.type
_entity.pdbx_description
1 polymer ?
#
loop_
_entity_poly.entity_id
_entity_poly.type
_entity_poly.pdbx_seq_one_letter_code
_entity_poly.pdbx_strand_id
1 'polypeptide(L)'
;MPIPRLACELEDGRVFYLERVPYDIVLFIKKQNGEAIDDDRERFSDLLASMPEVLEALGRHVKRVLIEEFDEARGVYSAYVEFNDGNVTLRRKMVPSHAIFLALLVGKPIYVRRELVDAQESFYHDH
;
A
#
# COMPACT_ATOMS: atom_id res chain seq x y z
N MET A 1 13.95 10.39 15.27
CA MET A 1 12.81 10.62 14.37
C MET A 1 11.83 9.48 14.52
N PRO A 2 10.51 9.71 14.54
CA PRO A 2 9.53 8.62 14.56
C PRO A 2 9.70 7.74 13.32
N ILE A 3 9.54 6.42 13.49
CA ILE A 3 9.53 5.49 12.36
C ILE A 3 8.19 5.70 11.62
N PRO A 4 8.20 6.08 10.33
CA PRO A 4 6.95 6.26 9.61
C PRO A 4 6.24 4.93 9.46
N ARG A 5 4.93 4.94 9.75
CA ARG A 5 4.07 3.76 9.68
C ARG A 5 2.77 4.07 8.95
N LEU A 6 2.19 3.05 8.32
CA LEU A 6 0.80 3.06 7.90
C LEU A 6 0.00 2.19 8.87
N ALA A 7 -1.15 2.71 9.28
CA ALA A 7 -2.20 1.95 9.96
C ALA A 7 -3.30 1.69 8.94
N CYS A 8 -3.42 0.44 8.50
CA CYS A 8 -4.43 0.02 7.55
C CYS A 8 -5.65 -0.48 8.34
N GLU A 9 -6.69 0.34 8.39
CA GLU A 9 -7.98 -0.05 8.95
C GLU A 9 -8.65 -1.07 8.03
N LEU A 10 -8.98 -2.24 8.59
CA LEU A 10 -9.61 -3.34 7.88
C LEU A 10 -11.14 -3.25 8.00
N GLU A 11 -11.84 -3.82 7.03
CA GLU A 11 -13.30 -3.84 6.99
C GLU A 11 -13.93 -4.58 8.19
N ASP A 12 -13.18 -5.47 8.84
CA ASP A 12 -13.61 -6.18 10.05
C ASP A 12 -13.32 -5.43 11.36
N GLY A 13 -12.83 -4.19 11.26
CA GLY A 13 -12.53 -3.30 12.40
C GLY A 13 -11.14 -3.48 13.00
N ARG A 14 -10.34 -4.44 12.51
CA ARG A 14 -8.94 -4.61 12.93
C ARG A 14 -8.03 -3.60 12.24
N VAL A 15 -6.80 -3.49 12.74
CA VAL A 15 -5.77 -2.61 12.18
C VAL A 15 -4.52 -3.41 11.84
N PHE A 16 -4.05 -3.30 10.61
CA PHE A 16 -2.79 -3.89 10.16
C PHE A 16 -1.73 -2.79 9.96
N TYR A 17 -0.60 -2.94 10.62
CA TYR A 17 0.49 -1.96 10.59
C TYR A 17 1.58 -2.34 9.59
N LEU A 18 2.06 -1.33 8.86
CA LEU A 18 3.28 -1.41 8.06
C LEU A 18 4.28 -0.39 8.58
N GLU A 19 5.46 -0.86 8.98
CA GLU A 19 6.54 -0.01 9.47
C GLU A 19 7.56 0.33 8.36
N ARG A 20 8.41 1.32 8.65
CA ARG A 20 9.51 1.77 7.76
C ARG A 20 9.01 2.19 6.38
N VAL A 21 7.87 2.85 6.37
CA VAL A 21 7.22 3.31 5.14
C VAL A 21 7.98 4.53 4.60
N PRO A 22 8.28 4.58 3.29
CA PRO A 22 8.89 5.77 2.69
C PRO A 22 8.07 7.02 2.99
N TYR A 23 8.76 8.10 3.38
CA TYR A 23 8.10 9.33 3.82
C TYR A 23 7.19 9.93 2.74
N ASP A 24 7.57 9.82 1.47
CA ASP A 24 6.78 10.32 0.34
C ASP A 24 5.42 9.62 0.21
N ILE A 25 5.36 8.33 0.53
CA ILE A 25 4.10 7.56 0.54
C ILE A 25 3.21 8.01 1.71
N VAL A 26 3.81 8.30 2.87
CA VAL A 26 3.07 8.84 4.02
C VAL A 26 2.45 10.18 3.67
N LEU A 27 3.22 11.09 3.05
CA LEU A 27 2.70 12.40 2.63
C LEU A 27 1.60 12.28 1.57
N PHE A 28 1.74 11.38 0.61
CA PHE A 28 0.68 11.10 -0.35
C PHE A 28 -0.62 10.68 0.35
N ILE A 29 -0.55 9.73 1.29
CA ILE A 29 -1.73 9.23 2.00
C ILE A 29 -2.35 10.32 2.88
N LYS A 30 -1.54 11.13 3.56
CA LYS A 30 -2.02 12.31 4.30
C LYS A 30 -2.81 13.26 3.41
N LYS A 31 -2.27 13.60 2.23
CA LYS A 31 -2.94 14.46 1.25
C LYS A 31 -4.24 13.84 0.74
N GLN A 32 -4.26 12.53 0.46
CA GLN A 32 -5.48 11.79 0.08
C GLN A 32 -6.55 11.82 1.17
N ASN A 33 -6.15 11.76 2.44
CA ASN A 33 -7.06 11.86 3.59
C ASN A 33 -7.50 13.31 3.88
N GLY A 34 -7.08 14.29 3.08
CA GLY A 34 -7.43 15.71 3.25
C GLY A 34 -6.62 16.46 4.30
N GLU A 35 -5.49 15.90 4.76
CA GLU A 35 -4.57 16.60 5.66
C GLU A 35 -3.78 17.68 4.91
N ALA A 36 -3.68 18.87 5.51
CA ALA A 36 -2.83 19.94 4.99
C ALA A 36 -1.35 19.61 5.21
N ILE A 37 -0.55 19.78 4.15
CA ILE A 37 0.91 19.60 4.18
C ILE A 37 1.53 20.96 3.91
N ASP A 38 2.31 21.46 4.86
CA ASP A 38 3.08 22.71 4.74
C ASP A 38 4.41 22.44 4.00
N ASP A 39 4.29 22.07 2.72
CA ASP A 39 5.39 21.82 1.79
C ASP A 39 4.88 22.09 0.36
N ASP A 40 5.47 23.08 -0.33
CA ASP A 40 5.07 23.52 -1.66
C ASP A 40 5.75 22.74 -2.80
N ARG A 41 6.68 21.83 -2.46
CA ARG A 41 7.41 21.02 -3.43
C ARG A 41 6.54 19.88 -3.94
N GLU A 42 6.37 19.82 -5.26
CA GLU A 42 5.68 18.71 -5.91
C GLU A 42 6.47 17.40 -5.81
N ARG A 43 5.75 16.31 -5.62
CA ARG A 43 6.28 14.94 -5.54
C ARG A 43 5.89 14.17 -6.79
N PHE A 44 6.50 13.01 -6.98
CA PHE A 44 6.16 12.13 -8.10
C PHE A 44 4.65 11.78 -8.12
N SER A 45 4.02 11.65 -6.95
CA SER A 45 2.58 11.45 -6.86
C SER A 45 1.75 12.62 -7.39
N ASP A 46 2.20 13.86 -7.20
CA ASP A 46 1.52 15.06 -7.70
C ASP A 46 1.62 15.14 -9.22
N LEU A 47 2.81 14.84 -9.77
CA LEU A 47 3.02 14.71 -11.20
C LEU A 47 2.09 13.64 -11.80
N LEU A 48 2.01 12.44 -11.20
CA LEU A 48 1.10 11.39 -11.67
C LEU A 48 -0.37 11.81 -11.58
N ALA A 49 -0.77 12.52 -10.52
CA ALA A 49 -2.12 13.03 -10.37
C ALA A 49 -2.49 14.06 -11.47
N SER A 50 -1.51 14.77 -12.02
CA SER A 50 -1.70 15.67 -13.17
C SER A 50 -1.84 14.95 -14.52
N MET A 51 -1.61 13.62 -14.58
CA MET A 51 -1.64 12.80 -15.79
C MET A 51 -2.76 11.75 -15.72
N PRO A 52 -4.04 12.15 -15.76
CA PRO A 52 -5.18 11.25 -15.59
C PRO A 52 -5.17 10.08 -16.60
N GLU A 53 -4.73 10.30 -17.84
CA GLU A 53 -4.63 9.27 -18.87
C GLU A 53 -3.64 8.16 -18.52
N VAL A 54 -2.54 8.49 -17.82
CA VAL A 54 -1.55 7.52 -17.34
C VAL A 54 -2.15 6.69 -16.20
N LEU A 55 -2.83 7.34 -15.26
CA LEU A 55 -3.50 6.67 -14.15
C LEU A 55 -4.63 5.76 -14.63
N GLU A 56 -5.43 6.20 -15.61
CA GLU A 56 -6.46 5.39 -16.23
C GLU A 56 -5.87 4.16 -16.94
N ALA A 57 -4.80 4.35 -17.72
CA ALA A 57 -4.12 3.25 -18.39
C ALA A 57 -3.60 2.22 -17.36
N LEU A 58 -2.95 2.68 -16.31
CA LEU A 58 -2.45 1.82 -15.24
C LEU A 58 -3.61 1.10 -14.52
N GLY A 59 -4.69 1.82 -14.23
CA GLY A 59 -5.89 1.28 -13.59
C GLY A 59 -6.64 0.24 -14.42
N ARG A 60 -6.54 0.26 -15.76
CA ARG A 60 -7.08 -0.82 -16.60
C ARG A 60 -6.32 -2.13 -16.42
N HIS A 61 -5.02 -2.05 -16.14
CA HIS A 61 -4.18 -3.23 -15.96
C HIS A 61 -4.16 -3.73 -14.52
N VAL A 62 -4.19 -2.85 -13.51
CA VAL A 62 -4.16 -3.29 -12.11
C VAL A 62 -5.52 -3.88 -11.71
N LYS A 63 -5.51 -5.14 -11.26
CA LYS A 63 -6.69 -5.84 -10.77
C LYS A 63 -6.88 -5.59 -9.27
N ARG A 64 -5.86 -5.87 -8.46
CA ARG A 64 -5.86 -5.77 -7.00
C ARG A 64 -4.46 -5.90 -6.42
N VAL A 65 -4.34 -5.56 -5.14
CA VAL A 65 -3.13 -5.76 -4.33
C VAL A 65 -3.40 -6.77 -3.22
N LEU A 66 -2.44 -7.67 -3.00
CA LEU A 66 -2.50 -8.73 -2.00
C LEU A 66 -1.27 -8.66 -1.10
N ILE A 67 -1.43 -8.40 0.20
CA ILE A 67 -0.36 -8.50 1.21
C ILE A 67 -0.48 -9.89 1.83
N GLU A 68 0.43 -10.81 1.51
CA GLU A 68 0.20 -12.23 1.83
C GLU A 68 1.43 -13.04 2.21
N GLU A 69 2.60 -12.41 2.23
CA GLU A 69 3.85 -13.04 2.64
C GLU A 69 4.54 -12.23 3.73
N PHE A 70 5.19 -12.93 4.65
CA PHE A 70 6.11 -12.38 5.63
C PHE A 70 7.40 -13.21 5.61
N ASP A 71 8.53 -12.53 5.40
CA ASP A 71 9.87 -13.13 5.49
C ASP A 71 10.34 -13.01 6.94
N GLU A 72 10.19 -14.07 7.73
CA GLU A 72 10.56 -14.10 9.14
C GLU A 72 12.05 -13.81 9.36
N ALA A 73 12.92 -14.26 8.45
CA ALA A 73 14.36 -14.05 8.57
C ALA A 73 14.74 -12.58 8.42
N ARG A 74 13.97 -11.81 7.64
CA ARG A 74 14.20 -10.39 7.41
C ARG A 74 13.24 -9.47 8.18
N GLY A 75 12.17 -10.02 8.76
CA GLY A 75 11.11 -9.26 9.42
C GLY A 75 10.35 -8.34 8.46
N VAL A 76 10.12 -8.75 7.21
CA VAL A 76 9.48 -7.89 6.20
C VAL A 76 8.28 -8.55 5.52
N TYR A 77 7.20 -7.78 5.38
CA TYR A 77 6.04 -8.15 4.58
C TYR A 77 6.33 -7.99 3.09
N SER A 78 5.68 -8.82 2.28
CA SER A 78 5.67 -8.70 0.83
C SER A 78 4.23 -8.62 0.32
N ALA A 79 4.04 -7.78 -0.70
CA ALA A 79 2.79 -7.67 -1.41
C ALA A 79 2.94 -8.16 -2.85
N TYR A 80 1.82 -8.48 -3.46
CA TYR A 80 1.70 -8.85 -4.85
C TYR A 80 0.65 -7.99 -5.53
N VAL A 81 1.03 -7.40 -6.65
CA VAL A 81 0.09 -6.71 -7.52
C VAL A 81 -0.29 -7.68 -8.63
N GLU A 82 -1.59 -7.95 -8.74
CA GLU A 82 -2.15 -8.72 -9.85
C GLU A 82 -2.52 -7.78 -10.99
N PHE A 83 -2.04 -8.09 -12.19
CA PHE A 83 -2.35 -7.37 -13.41
C PHE A 83 -3.18 -8.24 -14.35
N ASN A 84 -4.14 -7.61 -15.03
CA ASN A 84 -4.88 -8.19 -16.14
C ASN A 84 -4.09 -7.98 -17.44
N ASP A 85 -3.71 -9.08 -18.08
CA ASP A 85 -3.13 -9.10 -19.43
C ASP A 85 -3.93 -10.08 -20.30
N GLY A 86 -5.06 -9.60 -20.82
CA GLY A 86 -6.02 -10.42 -21.56
C GLY A 86 -6.56 -11.59 -20.71
N ASN A 87 -6.16 -12.82 -21.07
CA ASN A 87 -6.59 -14.04 -20.40
C ASN A 87 -5.62 -14.51 -19.29
N VAL A 88 -4.51 -13.80 -19.07
CA VAL A 88 -3.48 -14.17 -18.09
C VAL A 88 -3.47 -13.18 -16.94
N THR A 89 -3.45 -13.69 -15.71
CA THR A 89 -3.15 -12.86 -14.53
C THR A 89 -1.66 -12.89 -14.27
N LEU A 90 -0.98 -11.77 -14.50
CA LEU A 90 0.42 -11.60 -14.14
C LEU A 90 0.52 -11.13 -12.70
N ARG A 91 1.45 -11.69 -11.93
CA ARG A 91 1.68 -11.28 -10.54
C ARG A 91 3.09 -10.73 -10.33
N ARG A 92 3.20 -9.56 -9.71
CA ARG A 92 4.49 -8.92 -9.40
C ARG A 92 4.65 -8.72 -7.90
N LYS A 93 5.76 -9.24 -7.35
CA LYS A 93 6.14 -9.05 -5.94
C LYS A 93 6.64 -7.62 -5.72
N MET A 94 6.15 -6.95 -4.68
CA MET A 94 6.42 -5.55 -4.37
C MET A 94 6.53 -5.33 -2.86
N VAL A 95 7.18 -4.22 -2.48
CA VAL A 95 7.13 -3.70 -1.11
C VAL A 95 5.69 -3.26 -0.81
N PRO A 96 5.07 -3.67 0.31
CA PRO A 96 3.65 -3.40 0.59
C PRO A 96 3.24 -1.94 0.52
N SER A 97 4.05 -1.03 1.07
CA SER A 97 3.77 0.41 1.00
C SER A 97 3.63 0.94 -0.43
N HIS A 98 4.47 0.45 -1.36
CA HIS A 98 4.43 0.85 -2.77
C HIS A 98 3.24 0.22 -3.49
N ALA A 99 2.87 -1.01 -3.14
CA ALA A 99 1.69 -1.66 -3.69
C ALA A 99 0.40 -0.94 -3.24
N ILE A 100 0.30 -0.57 -1.96
CA ILE A 100 -0.81 0.25 -1.44
C ILE A 100 -0.85 1.60 -2.15
N PHE A 101 0.28 2.29 -2.26
CA PHE A 101 0.38 3.56 -2.98
C PHE A 101 -0.18 3.46 -4.41
N LEU A 102 0.24 2.43 -5.16
CA LEU A 102 -0.27 2.16 -6.50
C LEU A 102 -1.80 1.93 -6.48
N ALA A 103 -2.29 1.09 -5.57
CA ALA A 103 -3.71 0.78 -5.48
C ALA A 103 -4.56 2.02 -5.19
N LEU A 104 -4.10 2.89 -4.29
CA LEU A 104 -4.75 4.16 -3.98
C LEU A 104 -4.75 5.12 -5.18
N LEU A 105 -3.63 5.22 -5.91
CA LEU A 105 -3.55 6.06 -7.11
C LEU A 105 -4.55 5.65 -8.20
N VAL A 106 -4.84 4.36 -8.34
CA VAL A 106 -5.70 3.84 -9.41
C VAL A 106 -7.05 3.32 -8.94
N GLY A 107 -7.41 3.56 -7.67
CA GLY A 107 -8.69 3.16 -7.07
C GLY A 107 -8.94 1.66 -7.09
N LYS A 108 -7.94 0.84 -6.73
CA LYS A 108 -8.02 -0.62 -6.74
C LYS A 108 -8.04 -1.22 -5.34
N PRO A 109 -8.72 -2.36 -5.15
CA PRO A 109 -8.84 -2.96 -3.83
C PRO A 109 -7.52 -3.55 -3.35
N ILE A 110 -7.32 -3.44 -2.04
CA ILE A 110 -6.17 -3.97 -1.30
C ILE A 110 -6.70 -5.03 -0.34
N TYR A 111 -6.06 -6.19 -0.33
CA TYR A 111 -6.37 -7.27 0.60
C TYR A 111 -5.13 -7.64 1.40
N VAL A 112 -5.34 -8.05 2.64
CA VAL A 112 -4.30 -8.63 3.49
C VAL A 112 -4.72 -10.04 3.90
N ARG A 113 -3.76 -10.96 3.90
CA ARG A 113 -3.97 -12.33 4.36
C ARG A 113 -4.21 -12.32 5.86
N ARG A 114 -5.30 -12.97 6.31
CA ARG A 114 -5.75 -12.96 7.71
C ARG A 114 -4.65 -13.42 8.66
N GLU A 115 -3.93 -14.48 8.30
CA GLU A 115 -2.86 -15.06 9.12
C GLU A 115 -1.74 -14.06 9.43
N LEU A 116 -1.50 -13.08 8.55
CA LEU A 116 -0.53 -12.01 8.81
C LEU A 116 -1.04 -11.00 9.84
N VAL A 117 -2.34 -10.73 9.84
CA VAL A 117 -2.99 -9.85 10.82
C VAL A 117 -2.96 -10.53 12.19
N ASP A 118 -3.38 -11.79 12.25
CA ASP A 118 -3.44 -12.57 13.49
C ASP A 118 -2.04 -12.71 14.14
N ALA A 119 -1.00 -12.96 13.33
CA ALA A 119 0.38 -13.03 13.80
C ALA A 119 0.88 -11.66 14.33
N GLN A 120 0.51 -10.57 13.68
CA GLN A 120 0.89 -9.23 14.09
C GLN A 120 0.21 -8.83 15.42
N GLU A 121 -1.08 -9.12 15.57
CA GLU A 121 -1.81 -8.86 16.82
C GLU A 121 -1.22 -9.65 17.98
N SER A 122 -0.85 -10.90 17.76
CA SER A 122 -0.18 -11.73 18.77
C SER A 122 1.14 -11.10 19.22
N PHE A 123 1.94 -10.59 18.29
CA PHE A 123 3.20 -9.92 18.60
C PHE A 123 3.02 -8.63 19.44
N TYR A 124 1.98 -7.85 19.16
CA TYR A 124 1.67 -6.62 19.90
C TYR A 124 0.98 -6.85 21.24
N HIS A 125 0.33 -8.00 21.46
CA HIS A 125 -0.28 -8.35 22.75
C HIS A 125 0.72 -8.87 23.78
N ASP A 126 1.83 -9.44 23.33
CA ASP A 126 2.88 -10.01 24.18
C ASP A 126 3.95 -8.99 24.65
N HIS A 127 3.78 -7.70 24.33
CA HIS A 127 4.69 -6.59 24.69
C HIS A 127 3.93 -5.38 25.24
#